data_AF-A0A2S8INP6-F1
#
_entry.id   AF-A0A2S8INP6-F1
#
_cell.length_a   1.000
_cell.length_b   1.000
_cell.length_c   1.000
_cell.angle_alpha   90.00
_cell.angle_beta   90.00
_cell.angle_gamma   90.00
#
_symmetry.space_group_name_H-M   'P 1'
#
loop_
_entity.id
_entity.type
_entity.pdbx_description
1 polymer ?
#
loop_
_entity_poly.entity_id
_entity_poly.type
_entity_poly.pdbx_seq_one_letter_code
_entity_poly.pdbx_strand_id
1 'polypeptide(L)'
;MNGIKHSKVCIFSLSVAMTSLTVAFILCGILPPQSPANSAQTVAEWYASHNTRIQIGAIIGSIGAIFYAPFAAAMAWEVKRISGNSEAAYLQVILGVIATWGFVSPWTTFMSTSFRPDRPAEITHALYDSAWLPLYTVSASFGLQFAFLAWAMLNDKNRTMTYPRWFAYYTVFTGLSQMLGIFVVLTKTGPFAWNGLIAFWIPLVIFGVWTNFMMKYMTARLKSPAAEEEDPSVDGVANSMYGSTS
;
A
#
# COMPACT_ATOMS: atom_id res chain seq x y z
N MET A 1 -26.49 -12.27 0.79
CA MET A 1 -26.32 -11.17 1.79
C MET A 1 -24.91 -11.01 2.41
N ASN A 2 -23.99 -12.00 2.36
CA ASN A 2 -22.68 -11.90 3.05
C ASN A 2 -21.55 -11.28 2.20
N GLY A 3 -21.52 -11.50 0.88
CA GLY A 3 -20.41 -11.05 0.01
C GLY A 3 -20.19 -9.53 -0.02
N ILE A 4 -21.26 -8.74 -0.03
CA ILE A 4 -21.21 -7.27 -0.11
C ILE A 4 -20.64 -6.64 1.18
N LYS A 5 -20.90 -7.25 2.36
CA LYS A 5 -20.34 -6.78 3.64
C LYS A 5 -18.84 -7.01 3.72
N HIS A 6 -18.37 -8.16 3.22
CA HIS A 6 -16.93 -8.47 3.17
C HIS A 6 -16.15 -7.52 2.23
N SER A 7 -16.74 -7.13 1.09
CA SER A 7 -16.11 -6.19 0.15
C SER A 7 -15.90 -4.78 0.73
N LYS A 8 -16.86 -4.28 1.53
CA LYS A 8 -16.75 -2.96 2.19
C LYS A 8 -15.56 -2.87 3.15
N VAL A 9 -15.38 -3.89 3.99
CA VAL A 9 -14.28 -3.91 4.98
C VAL A 9 -12.92 -3.86 4.28
N CYS A 10 -12.75 -4.63 3.20
CA CYS A 10 -11.51 -4.64 2.41
C CYS A 10 -11.25 -3.31 1.69
N ILE A 11 -12.29 -2.62 1.22
CA ILE A 11 -12.13 -1.31 0.55
C ILE A 11 -11.69 -0.24 1.55
N PHE A 12 -12.34 -0.14 2.71
CA PHE A 12 -12.00 0.88 3.71
C PHE A 12 -10.70 0.60 4.48
N SER A 13 -10.14 -0.61 4.39
CA SER A 13 -8.89 -0.94 5.06
C SER A 13 -7.72 -0.07 4.56
N LEU A 14 -7.72 0.37 3.31
CA LEU A 14 -6.70 1.32 2.82
C LEU A 14 -6.77 2.66 3.56
N SER A 15 -7.96 3.19 3.81
CA SER A 15 -8.12 4.44 4.56
C SER A 15 -7.61 4.30 5.99
N VAL A 16 -7.85 3.14 6.62
CA VAL A 16 -7.30 2.83 7.95
C VAL A 16 -5.77 2.74 7.91
N ALA A 17 -5.21 2.06 6.90
CA ALA A 17 -3.77 1.96 6.70
C ALA A 17 -3.13 3.35 6.52
N MET A 18 -3.68 4.16 5.60
CA MET A 18 -3.17 5.50 5.31
C MET A 18 -3.24 6.41 6.53
N THR A 19 -4.37 6.43 7.25
CA THR A 19 -4.53 7.26 8.44
C THR A 19 -3.55 6.84 9.53
N SER A 20 -3.45 5.53 9.80
CA SER A 20 -2.52 4.99 10.81
C SER A 20 -1.07 5.29 10.46
N LEU A 21 -0.68 5.12 9.20
CA LEU A 21 0.68 5.44 8.74
C LEU A 21 0.96 6.93 8.87
N THR A 22 0.08 7.82 8.39
CA THR A 22 0.26 9.27 8.53
C THR A 22 0.41 9.68 10.00
N VAL A 23 -0.43 9.16 10.89
CA VAL A 23 -0.32 9.40 12.34
C VAL A 23 1.01 8.90 12.88
N ALA A 24 1.43 7.69 12.51
CA ALA A 24 2.71 7.12 12.92
C ALA A 24 3.91 7.98 12.47
N PHE A 25 3.92 8.42 11.21
CA PHE A 25 4.96 9.30 10.66
C PHE A 25 5.05 10.64 11.41
N ILE A 26 3.90 11.24 11.73
CA ILE A 26 3.82 12.49 12.51
C ILE A 26 4.30 12.27 13.95
N LEU A 27 3.83 11.22 14.64
CA LEU A 27 4.20 10.92 16.03
C LEU A 27 5.68 10.60 16.18
N CYS A 28 6.26 9.83 15.26
CA CYS A 28 7.69 9.57 15.25
C CYS A 28 8.49 10.87 14.98
N GLY A 29 7.92 11.85 14.28
CA GLY A 29 8.63 13.06 13.86
C GLY A 29 9.54 12.82 12.67
N ILE A 30 9.09 11.96 11.74
CA ILE A 30 9.82 11.56 10.52
C ILE A 30 9.07 11.99 9.24
N LEU A 31 8.13 12.94 9.37
CA LEU A 31 7.47 13.62 8.26
C LEU A 31 7.84 15.12 8.28
N PRO A 32 8.62 15.62 7.31
CA PRO A 32 9.27 14.88 6.22
C PRO A 32 10.37 13.92 6.70
N PRO A 33 10.76 12.93 5.88
CA PRO A 33 11.89 12.05 6.18
C PRO A 33 13.14 12.85 6.51
N GLN A 34 13.90 12.41 7.52
CA GLN A 34 15.16 13.07 7.84
C GLN A 34 16.19 12.83 6.73
N SER A 35 17.26 13.62 6.71
CA SER A 35 18.29 13.49 5.67
C SER A 35 19.06 12.16 5.75
N PRO A 36 19.30 11.47 4.62
CA PRO A 36 20.25 10.35 4.55
C PRO A 36 21.71 10.75 4.77
N ALA A 37 22.00 12.06 4.78
CA ALA A 37 23.31 12.60 5.08
C ALA A 37 23.53 12.91 6.58
N ASN A 38 22.55 12.59 7.45
CA ASN A 38 22.72 12.76 8.89
C ASN A 38 23.90 11.94 9.41
N SER A 39 24.59 12.46 10.42
CA SER A 39 25.66 11.72 11.10
C SER A 39 25.08 10.66 12.03
N ALA A 40 25.88 9.63 12.35
CA ALA A 40 25.48 8.60 13.30
C ALA A 40 25.10 9.20 14.67
N GLN A 41 25.87 10.18 15.15
CA GLN A 41 25.62 10.89 16.40
C GLN A 41 24.27 11.62 16.36
N THR A 42 23.99 12.37 15.29
CA THR A 42 22.72 13.09 15.13
C THR A 42 21.52 12.13 15.17
N VAL A 43 21.60 10.98 14.52
CA VAL A 43 20.53 9.97 14.54
C VAL A 43 20.38 9.34 15.92
N ALA A 44 21.48 9.02 16.61
CA ALA A 44 21.44 8.46 17.96
C ALA A 44 20.84 9.44 18.98
N GLU A 45 21.25 10.71 18.95
CA GLU A 45 20.69 11.78 19.77
C GLU A 45 19.20 11.98 19.53
N TRP A 46 18.76 11.89 18.27
CA TRP A 46 17.34 11.99 17.93
C TRP A 46 16.53 10.83 18.51
N TYR A 47 17.02 9.59 18.44
CA TYR A 47 16.35 8.45 19.07
C TYR A 47 16.31 8.56 20.59
N ALA A 48 17.39 9.04 21.23
CA ALA A 48 17.47 9.21 22.67
C ALA A 48 16.48 10.28 23.17
N SER A 49 16.39 11.41 22.48
CA SER A 49 15.51 12.53 22.85
C SER A 49 14.02 12.28 22.57
N HIS A 50 13.68 11.30 21.73
CA HIS A 50 12.32 11.08 21.26
C HIS A 50 11.83 9.63 21.40
N ASN A 51 12.46 8.87 22.30
CA ASN A 51 12.30 7.42 22.40
C ASN A 51 10.82 6.97 22.46
N THR A 52 10.04 7.50 23.41
CA THR A 52 8.65 7.10 23.63
C THR A 52 7.75 7.41 22.43
N ARG A 53 7.89 8.58 21.79
CA ARG A 53 7.05 8.93 20.64
C ARG A 53 7.37 8.05 19.43
N ILE A 54 8.64 7.67 19.26
CA ILE A 54 9.06 6.74 18.19
C ILE A 54 8.48 5.36 18.44
N GLN A 55 8.51 4.86 19.67
CA GLN A 55 7.92 3.56 20.02
C GLN A 55 6.41 3.54 19.77
N ILE A 56 5.68 4.54 20.25
CA ILE A 56 4.22 4.64 20.03
C ILE A 56 3.90 4.74 18.55
N GLY A 57 4.60 5.63 17.82
CA GLY A 57 4.42 5.79 16.39
C GLY A 57 4.70 4.49 15.62
N ALA A 58 5.75 3.76 15.97
CA ALA A 58 6.10 2.51 15.29
C ALA A 58 5.13 1.35 15.62
N ILE A 59 4.52 1.32 16.81
CA ILE A 59 3.42 0.40 17.12
C ILE A 59 2.20 0.70 16.23
N ILE A 60 1.80 1.97 16.15
CA ILE A 60 0.66 2.38 15.30
C ILE A 60 0.96 2.09 13.83
N GLY A 61 2.18 2.39 13.37
CA GLY A 61 2.61 2.18 12.00
C GLY A 61 2.64 0.72 11.60
N SER A 62 3.17 -0.16 12.46
CA SER A 62 3.22 -1.61 12.20
C SER A 62 1.83 -2.24 12.13
N ILE A 63 0.92 -1.90 13.04
CA ILE A 63 -0.47 -2.36 13.01
C ILE A 63 -1.20 -1.78 11.80
N GLY A 64 -1.02 -0.48 11.53
CA GLY A 64 -1.62 0.23 10.41
C GLY A 64 -1.24 -0.37 9.05
N ALA A 65 0.04 -0.72 8.87
CA ALA A 65 0.56 -1.33 7.64
C ALA A 65 -0.17 -2.63 7.27
N ILE A 66 -0.60 -3.44 8.24
CA ILE A 66 -1.30 -4.72 8.02
C ILE A 66 -2.63 -4.50 7.27
N PHE A 67 -3.29 -3.36 7.46
CA PHE A 67 -4.55 -3.05 6.78
C PHE A 67 -4.41 -2.82 5.28
N TYR A 68 -3.18 -2.79 4.74
CA TYR A 68 -2.97 -2.85 3.29
C TYR A 68 -3.35 -4.22 2.69
N ALA A 69 -3.14 -5.32 3.40
CA ALA A 69 -3.40 -6.67 2.87
C ALA A 69 -4.87 -6.90 2.45
N PRO A 70 -5.89 -6.53 3.27
CA PRO A 70 -7.28 -6.62 2.82
C PRO A 70 -7.59 -5.75 1.61
N PHE A 71 -6.95 -4.57 1.49
CA PHE A 71 -7.12 -3.72 0.31
C PHE A 71 -6.52 -4.34 -0.94
N ALA A 72 -5.34 -4.97 -0.83
CA ALA A 72 -4.75 -5.71 -1.94
C ALA A 72 -5.66 -6.86 -2.42
N ALA A 73 -6.36 -7.54 -1.50
CA ALA A 73 -7.38 -8.52 -1.86
C ALA A 73 -8.57 -7.88 -2.60
N ALA A 74 -9.00 -6.67 -2.20
CA ALA A 74 -10.02 -5.93 -2.93
C ALA A 74 -9.57 -5.56 -4.35
N MET A 75 -8.32 -5.12 -4.52
CA MET A 75 -7.74 -4.85 -5.85
C MET A 75 -7.64 -6.12 -6.70
N ALA A 76 -7.24 -7.25 -6.12
CA ALA A 76 -7.20 -8.53 -6.82
C ALA A 76 -8.58 -8.92 -7.33
N TRP A 77 -9.62 -8.73 -6.52
CA TRP A 77 -10.99 -8.97 -6.94
C TRP A 77 -11.45 -8.01 -8.04
N GLU A 78 -11.06 -6.73 -8.02
CA GLU A 78 -11.30 -5.81 -9.15
C GLU A 78 -10.63 -6.31 -10.43
N VAL A 79 -9.36 -6.70 -10.36
CA VAL A 79 -8.63 -7.23 -11.53
C VAL A 79 -9.32 -8.46 -12.09
N LYS A 80 -9.71 -9.41 -11.21
CA LYS A 80 -10.45 -10.61 -11.62
C LYS A 80 -11.78 -10.27 -12.29
N ARG A 81 -12.55 -9.36 -11.70
CA ARG A 81 -13.87 -8.97 -12.18
C ARG A 81 -13.81 -8.26 -13.54
N ILE A 82 -12.88 -7.31 -13.70
CA ILE A 82 -12.76 -6.51 -14.92
C ILE A 82 -12.21 -7.34 -16.07
N SER A 83 -11.11 -8.07 -15.82
CA SER A 83 -10.37 -8.76 -16.89
C SER A 83 -10.77 -10.23 -17.09
N GLY A 84 -11.46 -10.83 -16.12
CA GLY A 84 -11.70 -12.28 -16.07
C GLY A 84 -10.44 -13.11 -15.75
N ASN A 85 -9.25 -12.50 -15.62
CA ASN A 85 -7.98 -13.21 -15.48
C ASN A 85 -7.69 -13.55 -14.00
N SER A 86 -7.65 -14.85 -13.66
CA SER A 86 -7.31 -15.33 -12.31
C SER A 86 -5.83 -15.14 -11.95
N GLU A 87 -4.93 -15.33 -12.91
CA GLU A 87 -3.49 -15.27 -12.68
C GLU A 87 -3.07 -13.85 -12.27
N ALA A 88 -3.59 -12.84 -12.98
CA ALA A 88 -3.38 -11.44 -12.64
C ALA A 88 -3.94 -11.10 -11.24
N ALA A 89 -5.07 -11.69 -10.86
CA ALA A 89 -5.63 -11.51 -9.51
C ALA A 89 -4.77 -12.18 -8.43
N TYR A 90 -4.23 -13.39 -8.67
CA TYR A 90 -3.30 -14.02 -7.73
C TYR A 90 -2.00 -13.24 -7.60
N LEU A 91 -1.47 -12.71 -8.69
CA LEU A 91 -0.29 -11.82 -8.66
C LEU A 91 -0.56 -10.56 -7.84
N GLN A 92 -1.76 -9.97 -7.93
CA GLN A 92 -2.15 -8.84 -7.07
C GLN A 92 -2.09 -9.20 -5.58
N VAL A 93 -2.60 -10.37 -5.19
CA VAL A 93 -2.55 -10.82 -3.79
C VAL A 93 -1.10 -11.05 -3.35
N ILE A 94 -0.29 -11.76 -4.15
CA ILE A 94 1.12 -12.05 -3.82
C ILE A 94 1.92 -10.76 -3.65
N LEU A 95 1.81 -9.84 -4.61
CA LEU A 95 2.44 -8.53 -4.54
C LEU A 95 1.90 -7.71 -3.36
N GLY A 96 0.61 -7.86 -3.05
CA GLY A 96 -0.04 -7.28 -1.88
C GLY A 96 0.56 -7.73 -0.55
N VAL A 97 0.86 -9.03 -0.42
CA VAL A 97 1.55 -9.60 0.75
C VAL A 97 2.97 -9.05 0.86
N ILE A 98 3.72 -9.02 -0.24
CA ILE A 98 5.06 -8.43 -0.29
C ILE A 98 5.03 -6.96 0.12
N ALA A 99 4.07 -6.20 -0.41
CA ALA A 99 3.86 -4.80 -0.10
C ALA A 99 3.52 -4.57 1.38
N THR A 100 2.63 -5.40 1.93
CA THR A 100 2.25 -5.34 3.36
C THR A 100 3.47 -5.58 4.24
N TRP A 101 4.24 -6.65 3.97
CA TRP A 101 5.44 -6.93 4.74
C TRP A 101 6.52 -5.85 4.59
N GLY A 102 6.70 -5.33 3.38
CA GLY A 102 7.63 -4.24 3.12
C GLY A 102 7.27 -2.94 3.85
N PHE A 103 6.01 -2.72 4.21
CA PHE A 103 5.62 -1.65 5.13
C PHE A 103 5.78 -2.03 6.61
N VAL A 104 5.49 -3.27 7.01
CA VAL A 104 5.63 -3.71 8.41
C VAL A 104 7.10 -3.72 8.86
N SER A 105 8.01 -4.22 8.03
CA SER A 105 9.43 -4.41 8.36
C SER A 105 10.23 -3.12 8.71
N PRO A 106 10.01 -1.96 8.07
CA PRO A 106 10.49 -0.67 8.55
C PRO A 106 10.09 -0.36 9.98
N TRP A 107 8.81 -0.53 10.31
CA TRP A 107 8.28 -0.20 11.62
C TRP A 107 8.83 -1.12 12.71
N THR A 108 8.98 -2.41 12.43
CA THR A 108 9.65 -3.32 13.38
C THR A 108 11.11 -2.95 13.60
N THR A 109 11.77 -2.37 12.60
CA THR A 109 13.16 -1.87 12.72
C THR A 109 13.23 -0.54 13.49
N PHE A 110 12.29 0.39 13.29
CA PHE A 110 12.16 1.58 14.15
C PHE A 110 11.90 1.20 15.62
N MET A 111 11.06 0.20 15.86
CA MET A 111 10.81 -0.34 17.21
C MET A 111 12.07 -0.98 17.80
N SER A 112 12.77 -1.84 17.05
CA SER A 112 13.97 -2.53 17.55
C SER A 112 15.13 -1.57 17.84
N THR A 113 15.24 -0.49 17.07
CA THR A 113 16.20 0.58 17.27
C THR A 113 15.88 1.36 18.54
N SER A 114 14.64 1.85 18.67
CA SER A 114 14.19 2.60 19.85
C SER A 114 14.11 1.76 21.13
N PHE A 115 14.00 0.44 21.05
CA PHE A 115 13.98 -0.44 22.22
C PHE A 115 15.30 -0.47 23.01
N ARG A 116 16.45 -0.15 22.39
CA ARG A 116 17.72 0.02 23.12
C ARG A 116 18.41 1.31 22.66
N PRO A 117 18.13 2.45 23.32
CA PRO A 117 18.74 3.73 22.95
C PRO A 117 20.23 3.80 23.29
N ASP A 118 20.71 2.99 24.24
CA ASP A 118 22.09 3.05 24.77
C ASP A 118 23.13 2.35 23.88
N ARG A 119 22.80 2.05 22.62
CA ARG A 119 23.73 1.40 21.68
C ARG A 119 24.73 2.42 21.11
N PRO A 120 25.93 1.97 20.68
CA PRO A 120 26.83 2.79 19.89
C PRO A 120 26.11 3.42 18.68
N ALA A 121 26.46 4.68 18.39
CA ALA A 121 25.76 5.50 17.40
C ALA A 121 25.78 4.86 16.00
N GLU A 122 26.87 4.17 15.65
CA GLU A 122 27.07 3.51 14.37
C GLU A 122 26.08 2.35 14.17
N ILE A 123 25.76 1.60 15.24
CA ILE A 123 24.78 0.52 15.18
C ILE A 123 23.37 1.09 15.03
N THR A 124 23.05 2.15 15.78
CA THR A 124 21.77 2.87 15.65
C THR A 124 21.58 3.43 14.25
N HIS A 125 22.65 3.98 13.66
CA HIS A 125 22.63 4.50 12.29
C HIS A 125 22.41 3.40 11.24
N ALA A 126 23.10 2.27 11.36
CA ALA A 126 22.90 1.14 10.45
C ALA A 126 21.47 0.55 10.53
N LEU A 127 20.90 0.46 11.74
CA LEU A 127 19.50 0.05 11.92
C LEU A 127 18.52 1.09 11.37
N TYR A 128 18.83 2.38 11.51
CA TYR A 128 18.03 3.46 10.94
C TYR A 128 17.99 3.39 9.41
N ASP A 129 19.13 3.22 8.75
CA ASP A 129 19.19 2.99 7.30
C ASP A 129 18.39 1.74 6.90
N SER A 130 18.51 0.67 7.70
CA SER A 130 17.77 -0.59 7.50
C SER A 130 16.25 -0.44 7.72
N ALA A 131 15.80 0.57 8.47
CA ALA A 131 14.38 0.89 8.59
C ALA A 131 13.88 1.66 7.37
N TRP A 132 14.67 2.58 6.82
CA TRP A 132 14.25 3.41 5.70
C TRP A 132 14.31 2.70 4.36
N LEU A 133 15.39 1.99 4.05
CA LEU A 133 15.59 1.40 2.71
C LEU A 133 14.46 0.45 2.27
N PRO A 134 13.89 -0.41 3.14
CA PRO A 134 12.77 -1.27 2.76
C PRO A 134 11.51 -0.51 2.34
N LEU A 135 11.26 0.71 2.87
CA LEU A 135 10.13 1.56 2.43
C LEU A 135 10.21 1.95 0.95
N TYR A 136 11.41 1.96 0.37
CA TYR A 136 11.63 2.35 -1.02
C TYR A 136 11.82 1.15 -1.95
N THR A 137 12.41 0.07 -1.47
CA THR A 137 12.55 -1.16 -2.28
C THR A 137 11.19 -1.83 -2.48
N VAL A 138 10.28 -1.75 -1.50
CA VAL A 138 8.92 -2.26 -1.64
C VAL A 138 8.12 -1.51 -2.72
N SER A 139 8.48 -0.27 -3.06
CA SER A 139 7.78 0.54 -4.06
C SER A 139 7.75 -0.11 -5.45
N ALA A 140 8.70 -1.00 -5.77
CA ALA A 140 8.66 -1.80 -7.00
C ALA A 140 7.46 -2.77 -7.05
N SER A 141 7.08 -3.36 -5.90
CA SER A 141 5.90 -4.23 -5.81
C SER A 141 4.60 -3.44 -6.03
N PHE A 142 4.55 -2.20 -5.56
CA PHE A 142 3.46 -1.27 -5.85
C PHE A 142 3.39 -0.95 -7.34
N GLY A 143 4.52 -0.62 -7.97
CA GLY A 143 4.61 -0.40 -9.41
C GLY A 143 3.96 -1.52 -10.23
N LEU A 144 4.25 -2.77 -9.88
CA LEU A 144 3.63 -3.94 -10.54
C LEU A 144 2.13 -4.09 -10.22
N GLN A 145 1.70 -3.88 -8.98
CA GLN A 145 0.27 -3.90 -8.64
C GLN A 145 -0.51 -2.86 -9.46
N PHE A 146 0.02 -1.64 -9.57
CA PHE A 146 -0.60 -0.60 -10.40
C PHE A 146 -0.59 -0.95 -11.88
N ALA A 147 0.47 -1.58 -12.38
CA ALA A 147 0.53 -2.03 -13.78
C ALA A 147 -0.57 -3.06 -14.10
N PHE A 148 -0.75 -4.09 -13.26
CA PHE A 148 -1.80 -5.09 -13.45
C PHE A 148 -3.20 -4.49 -13.34
N LEU A 149 -3.40 -3.58 -12.39
CA LEU A 149 -4.69 -2.90 -12.22
C LEU A 149 -5.01 -2.01 -13.42
N ALA A 150 -4.05 -1.21 -13.87
CA ALA A 150 -4.22 -0.36 -15.05
C ALA A 150 -4.45 -1.19 -16.32
N TRP A 151 -3.73 -2.30 -16.49
CA TRP A 151 -3.95 -3.25 -17.57
C TRP A 151 -5.40 -3.76 -17.59
N ALA A 152 -5.92 -4.18 -16.42
CA ALA A 152 -7.30 -4.63 -16.33
C ALA A 152 -8.28 -3.51 -16.71
N MET A 153 -8.10 -2.31 -16.15
CA MET A 153 -8.96 -1.14 -16.43
C MET A 153 -8.95 -0.73 -17.91
N LEU A 154 -7.80 -0.76 -18.58
CA LEU A 154 -7.68 -0.39 -20.00
C LEU A 154 -8.29 -1.41 -20.95
N ASN A 155 -8.35 -2.68 -20.51
CA ASN A 155 -8.96 -3.78 -21.24
C ASN A 155 -10.42 -4.04 -20.84
N ASP A 156 -11.03 -3.17 -20.02
CA ASP A 156 -12.44 -3.27 -19.66
C ASP A 156 -13.32 -3.09 -20.91
N LYS A 157 -13.94 -4.18 -21.35
CA LYS A 157 -14.85 -4.22 -22.52
C LYS A 157 -16.31 -4.01 -22.12
N ASN A 158 -16.61 -3.86 -20.84
CA ASN A 158 -17.98 -3.72 -20.36
C ASN A 158 -18.56 -2.36 -20.73
N ARG A 159 -19.84 -2.33 -21.12
CA ARG A 159 -20.55 -1.09 -21.52
C ARG A 159 -20.72 -0.09 -20.37
N THR A 160 -20.65 -0.56 -19.13
CA THR A 160 -20.68 0.24 -17.90
C THR A 160 -19.30 0.27 -17.26
N MET A 161 -18.33 0.93 -17.92
CA MET A 161 -16.97 1.05 -17.39
C MET A 161 -17.02 1.60 -15.96
N THR A 162 -16.63 0.77 -14.98
CA THR A 162 -16.61 1.18 -13.57
C THR A 162 -15.56 2.27 -13.33
N TYR A 163 -14.48 2.23 -14.14
CA TYR A 163 -13.37 3.16 -14.05
C TYR A 163 -13.22 3.91 -15.39
N PRO A 164 -13.17 5.25 -15.37
CA PRO A 164 -12.95 6.02 -16.60
C PRO A 164 -11.52 5.83 -17.13
N ARG A 165 -11.35 5.89 -18.46
CA ARG A 165 -10.03 5.66 -19.12
C ARG A 165 -8.93 6.58 -18.60
N TRP A 166 -9.24 7.84 -18.31
CA TRP A 166 -8.26 8.78 -17.74
C TRP A 166 -7.68 8.26 -16.42
N PHE A 167 -8.51 7.62 -15.59
CA PHE A 167 -8.08 7.10 -14.30
C PHE A 167 -7.21 5.86 -14.49
N ALA A 168 -7.45 5.06 -15.53
CA ALA A 168 -6.56 3.96 -15.89
C ALA A 168 -5.16 4.47 -16.29
N TYR A 169 -5.08 5.54 -17.10
CA TYR A 169 -3.78 6.19 -17.41
C TYR A 169 -3.14 6.80 -16.16
N TYR A 170 -3.93 7.38 -15.27
CA TYR A 170 -3.43 7.87 -14.00
C TYR A 170 -2.87 6.74 -13.12
N THR A 171 -3.50 5.57 -13.09
CA THR A 171 -2.97 4.37 -12.41
C THR A 171 -1.62 3.93 -13.01
N VAL A 172 -1.42 4.00 -14.33
CA VAL A 172 -0.10 3.76 -14.95
C VAL A 172 0.94 4.75 -14.42
N PHE A 173 0.59 6.04 -14.40
CA PHE A 173 1.47 7.09 -13.91
C PHE A 173 1.81 6.91 -12.42
N THR A 174 0.84 6.53 -11.59
CA THR A 174 1.05 6.15 -10.19
C THR A 174 2.06 5.00 -10.10
N GLY A 175 1.89 3.94 -10.88
CA GLY A 175 2.83 2.81 -10.90
C GLY A 175 4.27 3.22 -11.23
N LEU A 176 4.44 4.02 -12.30
CA LEU A 176 5.76 4.54 -12.69
C LEU A 176 6.39 5.40 -11.61
N SER A 177 5.60 6.25 -10.93
CA SER A 177 6.10 7.09 -9.83
C SER A 177 6.64 6.26 -8.67
N GLN A 178 5.99 5.14 -8.33
CA GLN A 178 6.45 4.26 -7.24
C GLN A 178 7.77 3.58 -7.59
N MET A 179 8.00 3.24 -8.86
CA MET A 179 9.26 2.62 -9.28
C MET A 179 10.47 3.55 -9.10
N LEU A 180 10.27 4.87 -9.02
CA LEU A 180 11.37 5.82 -8.79
C LEU A 180 12.00 5.69 -7.40
N GLY A 181 11.26 5.14 -6.43
CA GLY A 181 11.76 4.94 -5.07
C GLY A 181 13.01 4.06 -5.00
N ILE A 182 13.17 3.09 -5.92
CA ILE A 182 14.31 2.17 -5.88
C ILE A 182 15.68 2.85 -6.06
N PHE A 183 15.70 4.06 -6.64
CA PHE A 183 16.93 4.80 -6.93
C PHE A 183 17.47 5.60 -5.75
N VAL A 184 16.81 5.58 -4.58
CA VAL A 184 17.27 6.34 -3.38
C VAL A 184 18.66 5.96 -2.89
N VAL A 185 19.12 4.75 -3.20
CA VAL A 185 20.45 4.27 -2.82
C VAL A 185 21.59 4.98 -3.56
N LEU A 186 21.29 5.64 -4.68
CA LEU A 186 22.30 6.26 -5.54
C LEU A 186 22.83 7.59 -4.98
N THR A 187 22.04 8.28 -4.15
CA THR A 187 22.43 9.57 -3.59
C THR A 187 21.90 9.77 -2.19
N LYS A 188 22.70 10.45 -1.35
CA LYS A 188 22.31 10.87 -0.01
C LYS A 188 21.79 12.31 0.03
N THR A 189 21.86 13.04 -1.07
CA THR A 189 21.43 14.44 -1.19
C THR A 189 20.73 14.71 -2.53
N GLY A 190 20.00 15.83 -2.61
CA GLY A 190 19.33 16.25 -3.84
C GLY A 190 17.98 15.55 -4.08
N PRO A 191 17.42 15.64 -5.30
CA PRO A 191 16.03 15.26 -5.57
C PRO A 191 15.77 13.75 -5.49
N PHE A 192 16.78 12.92 -5.68
CA PHE A 192 16.71 11.46 -5.58
C PHE A 192 17.07 10.91 -4.19
N ALA A 193 17.50 11.75 -3.25
CA ALA A 193 17.66 11.31 -1.86
C ALA A 193 16.31 10.86 -1.30
N TRP A 194 16.30 9.97 -0.31
CA TRP A 194 15.03 9.45 0.23
C TRP A 194 14.11 10.53 0.83
N ASN A 195 14.62 11.72 1.17
CA ASN A 195 13.83 12.86 1.64
C ASN A 195 13.59 13.91 0.54
N GLY A 196 14.01 13.61 -0.69
CA GLY A 196 13.99 14.49 -1.84
C GLY A 196 12.66 14.52 -2.58
N LEU A 197 12.55 15.47 -3.52
CA LEU A 197 11.33 15.72 -4.29
C LEU A 197 10.88 14.50 -5.12
N ILE A 198 11.80 13.85 -5.83
CA ILE A 198 11.48 12.77 -6.78
C ILE A 198 11.24 11.45 -6.04
N ALA A 199 12.03 11.16 -5.01
CA ALA A 199 11.93 9.89 -4.31
C ALA A 199 10.80 9.83 -3.28
N PHE A 200 10.46 10.96 -2.64
CA PHE A 200 9.46 10.98 -1.57
C PHE A 200 8.19 11.73 -1.96
N TRP A 201 8.32 13.02 -2.29
CA TRP A 201 7.15 13.90 -2.41
C TRP A 201 6.28 13.60 -3.63
N ILE A 202 6.89 13.38 -4.80
CA ILE A 202 6.14 13.07 -6.02
C ILE A 202 5.34 11.75 -5.86
N PRO A 203 5.97 10.62 -5.47
CA PRO A 203 5.23 9.37 -5.25
C PRO A 203 4.16 9.49 -4.17
N LEU A 204 4.44 10.21 -3.07
CA LEU A 204 3.47 10.41 -1.97
C LEU A 204 2.22 11.16 -2.44
N VAL A 205 2.38 12.28 -3.15
CA VAL A 205 1.25 13.09 -3.62
C VAL A 205 0.44 12.36 -4.69
N ILE A 206 1.13 11.73 -5.66
CA ILE A 206 0.46 10.97 -6.72
C ILE A 206 -0.33 9.80 -6.12
N PHE A 207 0.27 9.05 -5.20
CA PHE A 207 -0.43 7.96 -4.55
C PHE A 207 -1.60 8.45 -3.69
N GLY A 208 -1.42 9.53 -2.92
CA GLY A 208 -2.50 10.11 -2.11
C GLY A 208 -3.71 10.54 -2.96
N VAL A 209 -3.48 11.18 -4.10
CA VAL A 209 -4.56 11.53 -5.04
C VAL A 209 -5.19 10.27 -5.64
N TRP A 210 -4.38 9.29 -6.05
CA TRP A 210 -4.87 8.01 -6.56
C TRP A 210 -5.78 7.28 -5.58
N THR A 211 -5.38 7.22 -4.30
CA THR A 211 -6.16 6.59 -3.24
C THR A 211 -7.55 7.21 -3.12
N ASN A 212 -7.65 8.55 -3.15
CA ASN A 212 -8.95 9.23 -3.07
C ASN A 212 -9.87 8.86 -4.24
N PHE A 213 -9.35 8.83 -5.46
CA PHE A 213 -10.13 8.40 -6.63
C PHE A 213 -10.51 6.92 -6.57
N MET A 214 -9.58 6.04 -6.21
CA MET A 214 -9.85 4.61 -6.09
C MET A 214 -10.96 4.34 -5.07
N MET A 215 -10.87 4.96 -3.89
CA MET A 215 -11.91 4.89 -2.85
C MET A 215 -13.26 5.37 -3.35
N LYS A 216 -13.29 6.50 -4.08
CA LYS A 216 -14.52 7.05 -4.67
C LYS A 216 -15.16 6.05 -5.64
N TYR A 217 -14.39 5.48 -6.57
CA TYR A 217 -14.93 4.57 -7.59
C TYR A 217 -15.40 3.23 -6.99
N MET A 218 -14.60 2.62 -6.11
CA MET A 218 -14.98 1.37 -5.46
C MET A 218 -16.23 1.53 -4.59
N THR A 219 -16.35 2.66 -3.86
CA THR A 219 -17.53 2.94 -3.03
C THR A 219 -18.76 3.26 -3.86
N ALA A 220 -18.61 4.00 -4.97
CA ALA A 220 -19.73 4.30 -5.87
C ALA A 220 -20.31 3.01 -6.46
N ARG A 221 -19.46 2.04 -6.83
CA ARG A 221 -19.92 0.76 -7.33
C ARG A 221 -20.66 -0.07 -6.27
N LEU A 222 -20.20 -0.08 -5.02
CA LEU A 222 -20.91 -0.78 -3.94
C LEU A 222 -22.35 -0.26 -3.71
N LYS A 223 -22.69 0.92 -4.24
CA LYS A 223 -24.02 1.51 -4.19
C LYS A 223 -24.81 1.33 -5.50
N SER A 224 -24.23 0.72 -6.54
CA SER A 224 -24.88 0.54 -7.84
C SER A 224 -25.77 -0.72 -7.85
N PRO A 225 -26.92 -0.71 -8.56
CA PRO A 225 -27.84 -1.86 -8.61
C PRO A 225 -27.20 -3.15 -9.14
N ALA A 226 -26.20 -3.05 -10.03
CA ALA A 226 -25.45 -4.20 -10.52
C ALA A 226 -24.68 -4.97 -9.43
N ALA A 227 -24.39 -4.33 -8.28
CA ALA A 227 -23.79 -4.99 -7.13
C ALA A 227 -24.79 -5.86 -6.33
N GLU A 228 -26.10 -5.68 -6.55
CA GLU A 228 -27.15 -6.51 -5.95
C GLU A 228 -27.39 -7.80 -6.74
N GLU A 229 -27.16 -7.77 -8.06
CA GLU A 229 -27.29 -8.95 -8.95
C GLU A 229 -26.07 -9.89 -8.92
N GLU A 230 -24.87 -9.40 -8.56
CA GLU A 230 -23.65 -10.22 -8.42
C GLU A 230 -23.65 -11.15 -7.17
N ASP A 231 -24.74 -11.23 -6.37
CA ASP A 231 -24.88 -12.17 -5.24
C ASP A 231 -25.22 -13.59 -5.75
N PRO A 232 -24.27 -14.53 -5.85
CA PRO A 232 -24.50 -15.83 -6.49
C PRO A 232 -25.14 -16.85 -5.54
N SER A 233 -25.78 -16.41 -4.44
CA SER A 233 -26.19 -17.32 -3.37
C SER A 233 -27.54 -18.04 -3.57
N VAL A 234 -28.07 -18.14 -4.79
CA VAL A 234 -29.30 -18.94 -5.02
C VAL A 234 -29.19 -20.02 -6.11
N ASP A 235 -28.46 -19.83 -7.23
CA ASP A 235 -28.66 -20.74 -8.38
C ASP A 235 -27.48 -21.67 -8.75
N GLY A 236 -26.25 -21.41 -8.28
CA GLY A 236 -25.06 -22.16 -8.73
C GLY A 236 -24.79 -23.49 -8.01
N VAL A 237 -25.18 -23.61 -6.74
CA VAL A 237 -24.86 -24.78 -5.90
C VAL A 237 -26.00 -25.81 -5.90
N ALA A 238 -27.24 -25.37 -6.12
CA ALA A 238 -28.39 -26.28 -6.22
C ALA A 238 -28.36 -27.10 -7.52
N ASN A 239 -27.96 -26.48 -8.65
CA ASN A 239 -27.92 -27.16 -9.95
C ASN A 239 -26.75 -28.15 -10.11
N SER A 240 -25.67 -28.02 -9.33
CA SER A 240 -24.59 -29.03 -9.32
C SER A 240 -24.89 -30.23 -8.41
N MET A 241 -25.87 -30.13 -7.49
CA MET A 241 -26.25 -31.23 -6.60
C MET A 241 -27.44 -32.06 -7.10
N TYR A 242 -28.25 -31.56 -8.05
CA TYR A 242 -29.47 -32.25 -8.52
C TYR A 242 -29.57 -32.44 -10.04
N GLY A 243 -28.44 -32.53 -10.76
CA GLY A 243 -28.44 -32.52 -12.23
C GLY A 243 -27.78 -33.70 -12.94
N SER A 244 -28.22 -34.95 -12.70
CA SER A 244 -28.33 -35.99 -13.77
C SER A 244 -29.04 -37.26 -13.26
N THR A 245 -30.36 -37.25 -13.21
CA THR A 245 -31.16 -38.49 -13.37
C THR A 245 -32.38 -38.20 -14.23
N SER A 246 -32.20 -38.40 -15.54
CA SER A 246 -33.25 -38.80 -16.49
C SER A 246 -32.57 -39.42 -17.70
#